data_AF-A0A7Y9JCM8-F1
#
_entry.id   AF-A0A7Y9JCM8-F1
#
_cell.length_a   1.000
_cell.length_b   1.000
_cell.length_c   1.000
_cell.angle_alpha   90.00
_cell.angle_beta   90.00
_cell.angle_gamma   90.00
#
_symmetry.space_group_name_H-M   'P 1'
#
loop_
_entity.id
_entity.type
_entity.pdbx_description
1 polymer ?
#
loop_
_entity_poly.entity_id
_entity_poly.type
_entity_poly.pdbx_seq_one_letter_code
_entity_poly.pdbx_strand_id
1 'polypeptide(L)'
;MESDLHRRHWAKHLEESMTDRTYRVTEIVGTSPESVDAAIRNGVRRASQTLRHLDWFEVTEVRGHIEDGEVGHFQVTMKVGFRLEDA
;
A
#
# COMPACT_ATOMS: atom_id res chain seq x y z
N MET A 1 -41.60 -29.05 5.35
CA MET A 1 -40.58 -29.36 6.37
C MET A 1 -39.32 -29.89 5.69
N GLU A 2 -38.70 -29.09 4.82
CA GLU A 2 -37.43 -29.47 4.15
C GLU A 2 -36.73 -28.27 3.46
N SER A 3 -37.01 -27.03 3.88
CA SER A 3 -36.49 -25.81 3.20
C SER A 3 -35.59 -24.93 4.06
N ASP A 4 -35.47 -25.24 5.36
CA ASP A 4 -34.76 -24.37 6.32
C ASP A 4 -33.38 -24.87 6.70
N LEU A 5 -33.07 -26.16 6.47
CA LEU A 5 -31.75 -26.73 6.77
C LEU A 5 -30.72 -26.33 5.72
N HIS A 6 -31.14 -26.25 4.45
CA HIS A 6 -30.30 -25.81 3.34
C HIS A 6 -29.93 -24.32 3.43
N ARG A 7 -30.75 -23.50 4.12
CA ARG A 7 -30.45 -22.07 4.29
C ARG A 7 -29.38 -21.75 5.32
N ARG A 8 -29.24 -22.61 6.33
CA ARG A 8 -28.30 -22.39 7.44
C ARG A 8 -26.87 -22.76 7.08
N HIS A 9 -26.69 -23.65 6.10
CA HIS A 9 -25.37 -24.15 5.72
C HIS A 9 -24.60 -23.15 4.84
N TRP A 10 -25.28 -22.38 3.99
CA TRP A 10 -24.61 -21.35 3.16
C TRP A 10 -24.30 -20.08 3.93
N ALA A 11 -25.11 -19.70 4.92
CA ALA A 11 -24.86 -18.52 5.76
C ALA A 11 -23.55 -18.67 6.55
N LYS A 12 -23.26 -19.87 7.05
CA LYS A 12 -22.04 -20.16 7.81
C LYS A 12 -20.76 -20.09 6.97
N HIS A 13 -20.83 -20.47 5.69
CA HIS A 13 -19.69 -20.35 4.76
C HIS A 13 -19.51 -18.95 4.17
N LEU A 14 -20.57 -18.12 4.13
CA LEU A 14 -20.48 -16.71 3.74
C LEU A 14 -19.95 -15.83 4.87
N GLU A 15 -20.16 -16.20 6.14
CA GLU A 15 -19.59 -15.53 7.32
C GLU A 15 -18.07 -15.78 7.48
N GLU A 16 -17.56 -16.94 7.08
CA GLU A 16 -16.13 -17.29 7.19
C GLU A 16 -15.20 -16.51 6.22
N SER A 17 -15.75 -15.74 5.27
CA SER A 17 -14.99 -15.09 4.19
C SER A 17 -14.73 -13.59 4.36
N MET A 18 -15.23 -12.94 5.41
CA MET A 18 -14.75 -11.60 5.76
C MET A 18 -13.70 -11.73 6.85
N THR A 19 -12.51 -12.21 6.47
CA THR A 19 -11.34 -11.97 7.31
C THR A 19 -11.25 -10.46 7.52
N ASP A 20 -11.36 -10.00 8.77
CA ASP A 20 -11.24 -8.59 9.12
C ASP A 20 -9.80 -8.15 8.82
N ARG A 21 -9.58 -7.69 7.58
CA ARG A 21 -8.25 -7.30 7.11
C ARG A 21 -7.87 -5.98 7.76
N THR A 22 -6.94 -6.06 8.70
CA THR A 22 -6.32 -4.86 9.27
C THR A 22 -5.15 -4.43 8.40
N TYR A 23 -5.09 -3.13 8.13
CA TYR A 23 -4.01 -2.52 7.34
C TYR A 23 -3.21 -1.55 8.19
N ARG A 24 -1.91 -1.50 7.92
CA ARG A 24 -1.04 -0.43 8.42
C ARG A 24 -0.66 0.46 7.26
N VAL A 25 -0.72 1.77 7.50
CA VAL A 25 -0.23 2.79 6.57
C VAL A 25 1.00 3.43 7.20
N THR A 26 2.08 3.55 6.42
CA THR A 26 3.29 4.27 6.82
C THR A 26 3.66 5.29 5.75
N GLU A 27 4.31 6.38 6.15
CA GLU A 27 4.80 7.38 5.21
C GLU A 27 6.28 7.12 4.88
N ILE A 28 6.63 7.29 3.60
CA ILE A 28 7.99 7.20 3.09
C ILE A 28 8.25 8.34 2.09
N VAL A 29 9.52 8.65 1.83
CA VAL A 29 9.92 9.56 0.76
C VAL A 29 10.81 8.80 -0.22
N GLY A 30 10.34 8.64 -1.46
CA GLY A 30 11.13 8.13 -2.58
C GLY A 30 11.90 9.26 -3.25
N THR A 31 13.12 8.98 -3.74
CA THR A 31 13.93 9.99 -4.43
C THR A 31 14.52 9.46 -5.73
N SER A 32 14.72 10.35 -6.70
CA SER A 32 15.43 10.06 -7.96
C SER A 32 15.87 11.36 -8.64
N PRO A 33 17.05 11.43 -9.27
CA PRO A 33 17.41 12.55 -10.13
C PRO A 33 16.65 12.55 -11.48
N GLU A 34 16.04 11.43 -11.85
CA GLU A 34 15.51 11.24 -13.21
C GLU A 34 14.07 11.75 -13.37
N SER A 35 13.17 11.39 -12.45
CA SER A 35 11.75 11.74 -12.54
C SER A 35 10.98 11.42 -11.26
N VAL A 36 9.76 11.96 -11.18
CA VAL A 36 8.75 11.62 -10.15
C VAL A 36 8.41 10.12 -10.18
N ASP A 37 8.20 9.54 -11.37
CA ASP A 37 7.88 8.12 -11.53
C ASP A 37 9.03 7.20 -11.05
N ALA A 38 10.27 7.56 -11.38
CA ALA A 38 11.45 6.86 -10.85
C ALA A 38 11.54 6.96 -9.32
N ALA A 39 11.28 8.14 -8.74
CA ALA A 39 11.26 8.35 -7.29
C ALA A 39 10.19 7.49 -6.60
N ILE A 40 8.98 7.40 -7.15
CA ILE A 40 7.90 6.53 -6.66
C ILE A 40 8.36 5.07 -6.66
N ARG A 41 8.85 4.57 -7.80
CA ARG A 41 9.31 3.17 -7.92
C ARG A 41 10.45 2.86 -6.97
N ASN A 42 11.38 3.79 -6.77
CA ASN A 42 12.47 3.64 -5.81
C ASN A 42 11.96 3.49 -4.37
N GLY A 43 11.03 4.37 -3.96
CA GLY A 43 10.40 4.30 -2.64
C GLY A 43 9.67 2.97 -2.40
N VAL A 44 8.80 2.56 -3.34
CA VAL A 44 8.05 1.29 -3.24
C VAL A 44 8.99 0.08 -3.20
N ARG A 45 10.02 0.05 -4.06
CA ARG A 45 11.02 -1.04 -4.09
C ARG A 45 11.79 -1.13 -2.78
N ARG A 46 12.15 0.00 -2.17
CA ARG A 46 12.83 0.00 -0.87
C ARG A 46 11.90 -0.46 0.24
N ALA A 47 10.64 -0.03 0.24
CA ALA A 47 9.65 -0.45 1.21
C ALA A 47 9.38 -1.97 1.16
N SER A 48 9.30 -2.54 -0.05
CA SER A 48 9.02 -3.97 -0.25
C SER A 48 10.12 -4.91 0.26
N GLN A 49 11.32 -4.39 0.56
CA GLN A 49 12.40 -5.17 1.16
C GLN A 49 12.16 -5.48 2.65
N THR A 50 11.35 -4.68 3.33
CA THR A 50 11.10 -4.81 4.78
C THR A 50 9.63 -4.97 5.14
N LEU A 51 8.71 -4.53 4.27
CA LEU A 51 7.26 -4.62 4.47
C LEU A 51 6.69 -5.68 3.52
N ARG A 52 5.97 -6.65 4.09
CA ARG A 52 5.24 -7.68 3.33
C ARG A 52 3.83 -7.19 3.01
N HIS A 53 3.21 -7.79 1.99
CA HIS A 53 1.82 -7.52 1.59
C HIS A 53 1.53 -6.03 1.31
N LEU A 54 2.47 -5.36 0.62
CA LEU A 54 2.21 -4.02 0.08
C LEU A 54 1.08 -4.09 -0.94
N ASP A 55 0.03 -3.30 -0.73
CA ASP A 55 -1.16 -3.34 -1.58
C ASP A 55 -1.33 -2.03 -2.37
N TRP A 56 -1.13 -0.87 -1.73
CA TRP A 56 -1.27 0.42 -2.41
C TRP A 56 -0.28 1.47 -1.90
N PHE A 57 -0.17 2.55 -2.68
CA PHE A 57 0.44 3.79 -2.25
C PHE A 57 -0.43 4.99 -2.65
N GLU A 58 -0.27 6.10 -1.94
CA GLU A 58 -0.90 7.39 -2.21
C GLU A 58 0.19 8.46 -2.16
N VAL A 59 0.37 9.21 -3.25
CA VAL A 59 1.29 10.36 -3.27
C VAL A 59 0.66 11.50 -2.47
N THR A 60 1.37 11.99 -1.46
CA THR A 60 0.91 13.09 -0.61
C THR A 60 1.60 14.40 -0.93
N GLU A 61 2.85 14.35 -1.40
CA GLU A 61 3.62 15.53 -1.77
C GLU A 61 4.67 15.21 -2.83
N VAL A 62 4.87 16.13 -3.77
CA VAL A 62 5.96 16.09 -4.74
C VAL A 62 6.81 17.34 -4.56
N ARG A 63 8.09 17.15 -4.27
CA ARG A 63 9.09 18.19 -4.08
C ARG A 63 10.30 17.94 -4.97
N GLY A 64 11.17 18.94 -5.06
CA GLY A 64 12.46 18.82 -5.73
C GLY A 64 13.56 19.56 -4.98
N HIS A 65 14.76 18.98 -4.96
CA HIS A 65 15.97 19.71 -4.64
C HIS A 65 16.42 20.50 -5.88
N ILE A 66 16.68 21.79 -5.73
CA ILE A 66 17.18 22.65 -6.80
C ILE A 66 18.69 22.77 -6.65
N GLU A 67 19.43 22.49 -7.71
CA GLU A 67 20.88 22.57 -7.77
C GLU A 67 21.29 23.26 -9.08
N ASP A 68 22.10 24.30 -9.00
CA ASP A 68 22.55 25.10 -10.15
C ASP A 68 21.42 25.62 -11.07
N GLY A 69 20.25 25.89 -10.49
CA GLY A 69 19.07 26.38 -11.22
C GLY A 69 18.25 25.27 -11.90
N GLU A 70 18.67 24.01 -11.77
CA GLU A 70 18.00 22.84 -12.33
C GLU A 70 17.44 21.93 -11.21
N VAL A 71 16.57 20.99 -11.59
CA VAL A 71 16.09 19.98 -10.65
C VAL A 71 17.18 18.93 -10.45
N GLY A 72 17.81 18.91 -9.26
CA GLY A 72 18.80 17.92 -8.91
C GLY A 72 18.17 16.58 -8.54
N HIS A 73 17.14 16.58 -7.68
CA HIS A 73 16.44 15.36 -7.26
C HIS A 73 14.95 15.60 -7.06
N PHE A 74 14.14 14.73 -7.62
CA PHE A 74 12.73 14.58 -7.25
C PHE A 74 12.64 13.86 -5.91
N GLN A 75 11.73 14.35 -5.06
CA GLN A 75 11.40 13.78 -3.77
C GLN A 75 9.88 13.61 -3.72
N VAL A 76 9.42 12.37 -3.56
CA VAL A 76 7.99 12.04 -3.58
C VAL A 76 7.63 11.41 -2.25
N THR A 77 6.89 12.16 -1.44
CA THR A 77 6.31 11.66 -0.19
C THR A 77 5.08 10.82 -0.52
N MET A 78 5.02 9.62 0.03
CA MET A 78 3.94 8.67 -0.21
C MET A 78 3.52 8.00 1.10
N LYS A 79 2.22 7.83 1.26
CA LYS A 79 1.67 6.84 2.18
C LYS A 79 1.66 5.49 1.48
N VAL A 80 2.11 4.45 2.17
CA VAL A 80 2.12 3.07 1.66
C VAL A 80 1.31 2.21 2.61
N GLY A 81 0.27 1.56 2.07
CA GLY A 81 -0.61 0.66 2.79
C GLY A 81 -0.22 -0.79 2.57
N PHE A 82 -0.18 -1.55 3.65
CA PHE A 82 0.10 -2.98 3.63
C PHE A 82 -0.72 -3.72 4.67
N ARG A 83 -1.10 -4.95 4.33
CA ARG A 83 -1.91 -5.79 5.19
C ARG A 83 -1.07 -6.32 6.36
N LEU A 84 -1.62 -6.26 7.57
CA LEU A 84 -1.03 -6.93 8.71
C LEU A 84 -1.32 -8.43 8.65
N GLU A 85 -0.35 -9.23 9.06
CA GLU A 85 -0.56 -10.66 9.30
C GLU A 85 -1.30 -10.81 10.63
N ASP A 86 -2.25 -11.75 10.67
CA ASP A 86 -2.90 -12.14 11.92
C ASP A 86 -1.83 -12.72 12.87
N ALA A 87 -1.87 -12.32 14.14
CA ALA A 87 -0.88 -12.70 15.16
C ALA A 87 -1.04 -14.15 15.62
#